data_AF-A0A6I8P4W3-F1
#
_entry.id   AF-A0A6I8P4W3-F1
#
_cell.length_a   1.000
_cell.length_b   1.000
_cell.length_c   1.000
_cell.angle_alpha   90.00
_cell.angle_beta   90.00
_cell.angle_gamma   90.00
#
_symmetry.space_group_name_H-M   'P 1'
#
loop_
_entity.id
_entity.type
_entity.pdbx_description
1 polymer ?
#
loop_
_entity_poly.entity_id
_entity_poly.type
_entity_poly.pdbx_seq_one_letter_code
_entity_poly.pdbx_strand_id
1 'polypeptide(L)'
;MGTPGSGRKRTPVKDRFSAEDEALSHIAREAEARLAAKRAARAEARDIRMRELERQQKEEDSERARHSDRSSYRPYLGVEDSTSIRGTGIRRLDEKCDKQYAETYTRPASRNSVSAAATPLSGNSSRRGSGDTGSLIDPDTSLSELRDIYDLKDQIQDVEGRYMQGLKELKESLSEVEEKYKKAMVSNAQLDNEKNNLIYQVDTLKDVIEEQEEQMAEFYRENEERSKELERQKHMCSVLQHKMDELKEGLQQRDELIEKHGLAIVPDGTPNGDVNPEPGVGAVAVPSQEAAHVLEAAGDGPLDVRLRKLAGEKEELLCQIKKLKLQLEEERQKYAKNDDGSAGILGGLENGSDLQFIEMQRDANRQISEYKFKLSKAEQEITTMEQNIGRLEGQVTRYKTAAENAEKVEDELKAEKRKLQRELRTALDKMEEMEMTNSHLVKRLEKMKANRTALLAQQ
;
A
#
# COMPACT_ATOMS: atom_id res chain seq x y z
N MET A 1 -83.33 -8.43 -3.71
CA MET A 1 -82.60 -9.71 -3.64
C MET A 1 -81.24 -9.49 -4.28
N GLY A 2 -80.23 -9.22 -3.46
CA GLY A 2 -78.87 -8.93 -3.91
C GLY A 2 -78.03 -10.20 -4.02
N THR A 3 -77.16 -10.25 -5.03
CA THR A 3 -76.03 -11.17 -5.11
C THR A 3 -74.77 -10.34 -5.30
N PRO A 4 -73.88 -10.23 -4.30
CA PRO A 4 -72.61 -9.54 -4.49
C PRO A 4 -71.60 -10.50 -5.12
N GLY A 5 -71.05 -10.08 -6.27
CA GLY A 5 -69.90 -10.74 -6.89
C GLY A 5 -68.68 -10.67 -5.97
N SER A 6 -68.06 -11.82 -5.72
CA SER A 6 -66.83 -11.98 -4.94
C SER A 6 -65.64 -11.32 -5.66
N GLY A 7 -65.39 -10.05 -5.35
CA GLY A 7 -64.20 -9.32 -5.78
C GLY A 7 -62.95 -9.85 -5.06
N ARG A 8 -62.05 -10.49 -5.82
CA ARG A 8 -60.74 -10.94 -5.37
C ARG A 8 -59.88 -9.69 -5.07
N LYS A 9 -59.75 -9.32 -3.79
CA LYS A 9 -58.83 -8.25 -3.36
C LYS A 9 -57.40 -8.68 -3.68
N ARG A 10 -56.75 -7.99 -4.63
CA ARG A 10 -55.29 -8.04 -4.78
C ARG A 10 -54.69 -7.28 -3.61
N THR A 11 -53.97 -8.00 -2.74
CA THR A 11 -53.06 -7.41 -1.75
C THR A 11 -51.98 -6.61 -2.48
N PRO A 12 -51.67 -5.37 -2.07
CA PRO A 12 -50.65 -4.57 -2.72
C PRO A 12 -49.27 -5.16 -2.41
N VAL A 13 -48.47 -5.41 -3.43
CA VAL A 13 -47.10 -5.96 -3.36
C VAL A 13 -46.12 -4.85 -2.94
N LYS A 14 -46.45 -4.09 -1.89
CA LYS A 14 -45.71 -2.87 -1.53
C LYS A 14 -44.63 -3.05 -0.46
N ASP A 15 -44.62 -4.18 0.26
CA ASP A 15 -43.74 -4.37 1.42
C ASP A 15 -42.54 -5.31 1.20
N ARG A 16 -42.44 -5.98 0.04
CA ARG A 16 -41.30 -6.92 -0.19
C ARG A 16 -39.98 -6.21 -0.47
N PHE A 17 -40.01 -5.13 -1.25
CA PHE A 17 -38.82 -4.34 -1.54
C PHE A 17 -38.33 -3.55 -0.33
N SER A 18 -39.23 -3.08 0.54
CA SER A 18 -38.85 -2.35 1.77
C SER A 18 -38.19 -3.27 2.80
N ALA A 19 -38.71 -4.49 2.98
CA ALA A 19 -38.14 -5.44 3.93
C ALA A 19 -36.79 -6.01 3.46
N GLU A 20 -36.61 -6.21 2.15
CA GLU A 20 -35.32 -6.60 1.57
C GLU A 20 -34.28 -5.49 1.70
N ASP A 21 -34.66 -4.23 1.46
CA ASP A 21 -33.76 -3.08 1.59
C ASP A 21 -33.37 -2.79 3.05
N GLU A 22 -34.30 -2.96 3.99
CA GLU A 22 -34.03 -2.93 5.43
C GLU A 22 -33.08 -4.06 5.87
N ALA A 23 -33.25 -5.27 5.32
CA ALA A 23 -32.37 -6.40 5.60
C ALA A 23 -30.95 -6.16 5.07
N LEU A 24 -30.80 -5.64 3.86
CA LEU A 24 -29.50 -5.27 3.29
C LEU A 24 -28.84 -4.16 4.10
N SER A 25 -29.61 -3.15 4.54
CA SER A 25 -29.13 -2.07 5.40
C SER A 25 -28.70 -2.57 6.79
N HIS A 26 -29.34 -3.61 7.32
CA HIS A 26 -28.95 -4.24 8.58
C HIS A 26 -27.65 -5.04 8.42
N ILE A 27 -27.53 -5.82 7.33
CA ILE A 27 -26.33 -6.60 7.01
C ILE A 27 -25.12 -5.66 6.82
N ALA A 28 -25.29 -4.54 6.13
CA ALA A 28 -24.25 -3.55 5.94
C ALA A 28 -23.74 -2.96 7.27
N ARG A 29 -24.66 -2.53 8.15
CA ARG A 29 -24.32 -2.02 9.49
C ARG A 29 -23.66 -3.07 10.37
N GLU A 30 -24.12 -4.32 10.31
CA GLU A 30 -23.53 -5.41 11.07
C GLU A 30 -22.12 -5.76 10.57
N ALA A 31 -21.90 -5.75 9.26
CA ALA A 31 -20.59 -5.92 8.67
C ALA A 31 -19.63 -4.79 9.06
N GLU A 32 -20.10 -3.54 9.03
CA GLU A 32 -19.34 -2.36 9.46
C GLU A 32 -18.97 -2.43 10.95
N ALA A 33 -19.92 -2.79 11.82
CA ALA A 33 -19.66 -2.97 13.24
C ALA A 33 -18.64 -4.08 13.52
N ARG A 34 -18.68 -5.19 12.78
CA ARG A 34 -17.67 -6.25 12.87
C ARG A 34 -16.28 -5.76 12.43
N LEU A 35 -16.23 -4.97 11.36
CA LEU A 35 -14.98 -4.39 10.87
C LEU A 35 -14.40 -3.40 11.88
N ALA A 36 -15.24 -2.53 12.44
CA ALA A 36 -14.86 -1.60 13.51
C ALA A 36 -14.35 -2.31 14.77
N ALA A 37 -15.01 -3.40 15.19
CA ALA A 37 -14.53 -4.23 16.31
C ALA A 37 -13.16 -4.86 16.01
N LYS A 38 -12.94 -5.31 14.76
CA LYS A 38 -11.64 -5.84 14.33
C LYS A 38 -10.56 -4.74 14.33
N ARG A 39 -10.88 -3.52 13.89
CA ARG A 39 -9.99 -2.35 13.99
C ARG A 39 -9.61 -2.06 15.44
N ALA A 40 -10.59 -2.04 16.35
CA ALA A 40 -10.34 -1.80 17.77
C ALA A 40 -9.45 -2.89 18.40
N ALA A 41 -9.70 -4.17 18.09
CA ALA A 41 -8.88 -5.28 18.58
C ALA A 41 -7.44 -5.23 18.04
N ARG A 42 -7.25 -4.87 16.77
CA ARG A 42 -5.91 -4.65 16.19
C ARG A 42 -5.21 -3.48 16.87
N ALA A 43 -5.89 -2.36 17.07
CA ALA A 43 -5.34 -1.19 17.76
C ALA A 43 -4.91 -1.53 19.20
N GLU A 44 -5.75 -2.25 19.95
CA GLU A 44 -5.42 -2.72 21.30
C GLU A 44 -4.22 -3.68 21.29
N ALA A 45 -4.12 -4.58 20.31
CA ALA A 45 -2.98 -5.47 20.14
C ALA A 45 -1.67 -4.70 19.87
N ARG A 46 -1.70 -3.66 19.02
CA ARG A 46 -0.56 -2.76 18.79
C ARG A 46 -0.12 -2.10 20.10
N ASP A 47 -1.10 -1.61 20.88
CA ASP A 47 -0.88 -0.89 22.12
C ASP A 47 -0.25 -1.78 23.21
N ILE A 48 -0.74 -3.01 23.37
CA ILE A 48 -0.17 -4.00 24.29
C ILE A 48 1.27 -4.32 23.89
N ARG A 49 1.50 -4.53 22.59
CA ARG A 49 2.81 -4.90 22.06
C ARG A 49 3.84 -3.77 22.20
N MET A 50 3.43 -2.52 22.00
CA MET A 50 4.26 -1.34 22.25
C MET A 50 4.66 -1.22 23.73
N ARG A 51 3.73 -1.45 24.66
CA ARG A 51 4.02 -1.44 26.10
C ARG A 51 4.98 -2.57 26.52
N GLU A 52 4.86 -3.75 25.93
CA GLU A 52 5.77 -4.87 26.19
C GLU A 52 7.21 -4.53 25.73
N LEU A 53 7.35 -3.89 24.56
CA LEU A 53 8.65 -3.43 24.05
C LEU A 53 9.27 -2.37 24.95
N GLU A 54 8.50 -1.38 25.39
CA GLU A 54 8.97 -0.35 26.32
C GLU A 54 9.40 -0.98 27.66
N ARG A 55 8.68 -2.02 28.12
CA ARG A 55 9.05 -2.78 29.32
C ARG A 55 10.39 -3.51 29.13
N GLN A 56 10.59 -4.17 27.98
CA GLN A 56 11.84 -4.88 27.67
C GLN A 56 13.03 -3.92 27.59
N GLN A 57 12.89 -2.78 26.92
CA GLN A 57 13.94 -1.74 26.86
C GLN A 57 14.29 -1.22 28.25
N LYS A 58 13.28 -0.96 29.09
CA LYS A 58 13.49 -0.47 30.45
C LYS A 58 14.14 -1.51 31.36
N GLU A 59 13.87 -2.79 31.14
CA GLU A 59 14.49 -3.91 31.85
C GLU A 59 15.95 -4.08 31.42
N GLU A 60 16.26 -4.04 30.12
CA GLU A 60 17.63 -4.05 29.59
C GLU A 60 18.46 -2.85 30.10
N ASP A 61 17.91 -1.64 30.09
CA ASP A 61 18.60 -0.44 30.60
C ASP A 61 18.83 -0.53 32.12
N SER A 62 17.88 -1.10 32.85
CA SER A 62 18.02 -1.32 34.30
C SER A 62 19.09 -2.38 34.60
N GLU A 63 19.16 -3.46 33.82
CA GLU A 63 20.22 -4.46 33.95
C GLU A 63 21.59 -3.89 33.59
N ARG A 64 21.65 -3.07 32.54
CA ARG A 64 22.87 -2.35 32.13
C ARG A 64 23.35 -1.38 33.20
N ALA A 65 22.44 -0.66 33.85
CA ALA A 65 22.74 0.21 34.98
C ALA A 65 23.24 -0.57 36.20
N ARG A 66 22.61 -1.70 36.54
CA ARG A 66 23.06 -2.59 37.63
C ARG A 66 24.44 -3.20 37.37
N HIS A 67 24.75 -3.50 36.11
CA HIS A 67 26.09 -3.97 35.72
C HIS A 67 27.14 -2.86 35.83
N SER A 68 26.76 -1.61 35.53
CA SER A 68 27.60 -0.42 35.69
C SER A 68 27.88 -0.10 37.17
N ASP A 69 26.87 -0.19 38.05
CA ASP A 69 27.03 0.13 39.48
C ASP A 69 27.91 -0.89 40.22
N ARG A 70 27.87 -2.17 39.82
CA ARG A 70 28.80 -3.19 40.35
C ARG A 70 30.26 -2.95 39.96
N SER A 71 30.52 -2.21 38.87
CA SER A 71 31.87 -1.88 38.43
C SER A 71 32.50 -0.69 39.18
N SER A 72 31.71 0.07 39.96
CA SER A 72 32.17 1.34 40.57
C SER A 72 32.75 1.22 41.99
N TYR A 73 32.94 0.02 42.54
CA TYR A 73 33.59 -0.18 43.85
C TYR A 73 34.95 -0.87 43.72
N ARG A 74 35.98 -0.11 43.34
CA ARG A 74 37.39 -0.51 43.46
C ARG A 74 38.18 0.60 44.18
N PRO A 75 38.61 0.40 45.44
CA PRO A 75 39.39 1.41 46.17
C PRO A 75 40.78 1.62 45.57
N TYR A 76 41.15 2.89 45.39
CA TYR A 76 42.41 3.37 44.84
C TYR A 76 43.49 3.50 45.93
N LEU A 77 44.72 3.06 45.66
CA LEU A 77 45.95 3.60 46.27
C LEU A 77 46.70 4.33 45.15
N GLY A 78 47.02 5.60 45.40
CA GLY A 78 47.46 6.57 44.40
C GLY A 78 48.95 6.60 44.12
N VAL A 79 49.35 7.50 43.21
CA VAL A 79 50.42 8.52 43.30
C VAL A 79 50.16 9.56 42.18
N GLU A 80 50.39 10.83 42.51
CA GLU A 80 50.32 12.06 41.69
C GLU A 80 51.41 12.07 40.58
N ASP A 81 51.55 12.94 39.57
CA ASP A 81 50.99 14.24 39.17
C ASP A 81 51.39 14.45 37.68
N SER A 82 50.84 15.48 37.03
CA SER A 82 51.36 16.21 35.83
C SER A 82 50.56 16.17 34.52
N THR A 83 49.85 17.29 34.33
CA THR A 83 49.67 18.08 33.08
C THR A 83 48.67 17.63 31.99
N SER A 84 47.65 18.48 31.87
CA SER A 84 46.69 18.70 30.78
C SER A 84 47.26 18.64 29.36
N ILE A 85 46.56 17.97 28.43
CA ILE A 85 46.12 18.49 27.12
C ILE A 85 44.95 17.66 26.57
N ARG A 86 44.03 18.39 25.95
CA ARG A 86 42.74 18.05 25.34
C ARG A 86 42.84 17.07 24.15
N GLY A 87 41.87 16.17 24.02
CA GLY A 87 41.27 15.82 22.72
C GLY A 87 41.40 14.39 22.19
N THR A 88 40.22 13.78 21.99
CA THR A 88 39.87 12.70 21.03
C THR A 88 40.49 11.32 21.19
N GLY A 89 39.64 10.38 21.62
CA GLY A 89 39.98 8.98 21.85
C GLY A 89 40.08 8.15 20.58
N ILE A 90 40.98 7.16 20.65
CA ILE A 90 40.95 5.92 19.87
C ILE A 90 41.61 4.83 20.75
N ARG A 91 40.83 3.76 20.97
CA ARG A 91 41.19 2.34 21.22
C ARG A 91 42.24 2.01 22.30
N ARG A 92 41.95 1.01 23.14
CA ARG A 92 42.41 -0.41 22.99
C ARG A 92 42.60 -1.11 24.36
N LEU A 93 42.41 -2.43 24.33
CA LEU A 93 42.96 -3.51 25.19
C LEU A 93 42.14 -4.06 26.37
N ASP A 94 41.83 -5.36 26.20
CA ASP A 94 42.18 -6.55 27.00
C ASP A 94 42.04 -6.60 28.52
N GLU A 95 41.77 -7.86 28.93
CA GLU A 95 42.17 -8.57 30.15
C GLU A 95 41.07 -8.94 31.18
N LYS A 96 40.83 -10.26 31.20
CA LYS A 96 40.68 -11.15 32.37
C LYS A 96 39.52 -10.92 33.34
N CYS A 97 38.61 -11.89 33.38
CA CYS A 97 38.30 -12.55 34.66
C CYS A 97 37.73 -13.96 34.45
N ASP A 98 38.57 -14.96 34.76
CA ASP A 98 38.12 -16.25 35.27
C ASP A 98 37.35 -16.04 36.58
N LYS A 99 36.18 -16.66 36.71
CA LYS A 99 35.72 -17.29 37.97
C LYS A 99 34.49 -18.16 37.75
N GLN A 100 34.74 -19.45 37.91
CA GLN A 100 33.81 -20.55 38.17
C GLN A 100 33.20 -20.48 39.59
N TYR A 101 32.18 -21.35 39.77
CA TYR A 101 31.54 -21.87 40.99
C TYR A 101 30.22 -21.19 41.41
N ALA A 102 29.13 -21.88 41.76
CA ALA A 102 28.82 -23.31 41.96
C ALA A 102 27.31 -23.52 41.74
N GLU A 103 26.84 -24.55 41.03
CA GLU A 103 26.45 -25.87 41.55
C GLU A 103 25.40 -25.85 42.68
N THR A 104 24.19 -26.35 42.40
CA THR A 104 23.42 -27.12 43.38
C THR A 104 23.01 -28.46 42.75
N TYR A 105 23.61 -29.50 43.32
CA TYR A 105 23.52 -30.92 43.01
C TYR A 105 22.11 -31.51 43.17
N THR A 106 21.85 -32.59 42.44
CA THR A 106 21.28 -33.81 43.05
C THR A 106 21.98 -35.03 42.45
N ARG A 107 22.77 -35.71 43.30
CA ARG A 107 23.40 -37.01 43.06
C ARG A 107 22.38 -38.12 43.40
N PRO A 108 22.61 -39.38 42.98
CA PRO A 108 23.27 -40.27 43.93
C PRO A 108 24.33 -41.20 43.31
N ALA A 109 25.24 -41.61 44.19
CA ALA A 109 26.25 -42.62 43.96
C ALA A 109 25.64 -44.04 44.00
N SER A 110 26.29 -45.00 43.36
CA SER A 110 27.02 -46.08 44.06
C SER A 110 27.19 -47.35 43.20
N ARG A 111 28.45 -47.82 43.18
CA ARG A 111 28.90 -49.23 43.27
C ARG A 111 28.88 -50.16 42.06
N ASN A 112 30.14 -50.46 41.68
CA ASN A 112 30.80 -51.77 41.69
C ASN A 112 30.66 -52.73 40.50
N SER A 113 31.85 -53.08 40.00
CA SER A 113 32.34 -54.44 39.66
C SER A 113 31.61 -55.16 38.52
N VAL A 114 32.28 -55.86 37.60
CA VAL A 114 33.22 -56.95 37.85
C VAL A 114 34.09 -57.14 36.60
N SER A 115 35.40 -57.22 36.82
CA SER A 115 36.38 -57.91 35.97
C SER A 115 36.09 -59.40 35.92
N ALA A 116 36.29 -60.07 34.79
CA ALA A 116 36.88 -61.41 34.74
C ALA A 116 36.92 -61.92 33.29
N ALA A 117 37.87 -62.72 32.84
CA ALA A 117 39.19 -63.15 33.31
C ALA A 117 39.67 -64.21 32.30
N ALA A 118 40.86 -64.75 32.58
CA ALA A 118 41.45 -66.00 32.08
C ALA A 118 42.47 -65.77 30.94
N THR A 119 43.75 -66.12 31.04
CA THR A 119 44.51 -66.83 32.10
C THR A 119 46.01 -66.70 31.80
N PRO A 120 46.90 -66.68 32.80
CA PRO A 120 48.34 -66.90 32.63
C PRO A 120 48.71 -68.35 32.98
N LEU A 121 49.72 -68.93 32.30
CA LEU A 121 50.42 -70.12 32.80
C LEU A 121 51.78 -70.34 32.12
N SER A 122 52.76 -70.64 32.97
CA SER A 122 54.01 -71.40 32.73
C SER A 122 55.08 -70.79 31.81
N GLY A 123 56.36 -70.67 32.18
CA GLY A 123 57.16 -71.46 33.11
C GLY A 123 57.98 -72.49 32.33
N ASN A 124 59.23 -72.13 32.00
CA ASN A 124 60.40 -72.98 31.69
C ASN A 124 61.62 -72.06 31.89
N SER A 125 62.34 -72.08 33.03
CA SER A 125 63.40 -73.03 33.38
C SER A 125 64.34 -73.37 32.21
N SER A 126 65.51 -72.72 32.15
CA SER A 126 66.76 -73.44 31.87
C SER A 126 67.97 -72.66 32.39
N ARG A 127 68.66 -73.28 33.35
CA ARG A 127 70.04 -72.97 33.74
C ARG A 127 70.98 -73.56 32.69
N ARG A 128 71.94 -72.76 32.22
CA ARG A 128 73.31 -73.16 31.78
C ARG A 128 74.11 -71.84 31.80
N GLY A 129 75.07 -71.66 32.71
CA GLY A 129 76.42 -72.22 32.60
C GLY A 129 77.24 -71.23 31.75
N SER A 130 77.95 -70.30 32.39
CA SER A 130 79.40 -70.39 32.63
C SER A 130 80.22 -70.01 31.39
N GLY A 131 81.08 -69.01 31.53
CA GLY A 131 82.03 -68.62 30.49
C GLY A 131 82.60 -67.25 30.77
N ASP A 132 83.63 -67.21 31.61
CA ASP A 132 84.58 -66.11 31.71
C ASP A 132 84.96 -65.60 30.32
N THR A 133 84.86 -64.29 30.11
CA THR A 133 85.87 -63.56 29.34
C THR A 133 85.97 -62.16 29.91
N GLY A 134 86.90 -61.97 30.84
CA GLY A 134 87.56 -60.68 30.99
C GLY A 134 88.19 -60.34 29.65
N SER A 135 87.49 -59.53 28.86
CA SER A 135 88.02 -58.94 27.64
C SER A 135 88.19 -57.46 27.93
N LEU A 136 89.46 -57.07 27.93
CA LEU A 136 89.99 -55.72 27.81
C LEU A 136 88.94 -54.76 27.21
N ILE A 137 88.33 -53.94 28.05
CA ILE A 137 87.43 -52.87 27.60
C ILE A 137 88.33 -51.86 26.90
N ASP A 138 88.20 -51.79 25.58
CA ASP A 138 88.88 -50.80 24.76
C ASP A 138 88.31 -49.42 25.13
N PRO A 139 89.11 -48.49 25.69
CA PRO A 139 88.62 -47.18 26.10
C PRO A 139 87.92 -46.43 24.97
N ASP A 140 88.26 -46.71 23.71
CA ASP A 140 87.63 -46.08 22.55
C ASP A 140 86.17 -46.55 22.30
N THR A 141 85.80 -47.76 22.72
CA THR A 141 84.41 -48.26 22.59
C THR A 141 83.48 -47.61 23.61
N SER A 142 83.90 -47.54 24.88
CA SER A 142 83.12 -46.87 25.93
C SER A 142 83.01 -45.34 25.72
N LEU A 143 84.01 -44.74 25.06
CA LEU A 143 83.95 -43.33 24.65
C LEU A 143 83.01 -43.10 23.45
N SER A 144 82.80 -44.10 22.58
CA SER A 144 81.81 -44.03 21.50
C SER A 144 80.39 -44.10 22.05
N GLU A 145 80.11 -45.07 22.93
CA GLU A 145 78.80 -45.20 23.59
C GLU A 145 78.43 -43.95 24.39
N LEU A 146 79.41 -43.30 25.02
CA LEU A 146 79.18 -42.05 25.74
C LEU A 146 78.78 -40.91 24.79
N ARG A 147 79.38 -40.82 23.58
CA ARG A 147 78.97 -39.84 22.56
C ARG A 147 77.56 -40.11 22.06
N ASP A 148 77.22 -41.36 21.77
CA ASP A 148 75.88 -41.75 21.33
C ASP A 148 74.82 -41.40 22.39
N ILE A 149 75.14 -41.52 23.69
CA ILE A 149 74.25 -41.10 24.78
C ILE A 149 74.02 -39.58 24.79
N TYR A 150 75.06 -38.77 24.53
CA TYR A 150 74.90 -37.31 24.42
C TYR A 150 74.10 -36.93 23.17
N ASP A 151 74.35 -37.56 22.03
CA ASP A 151 73.60 -37.32 20.79
C ASP A 151 72.11 -37.72 20.95
N LEU A 152 71.82 -38.83 21.63
CA LEU A 152 70.45 -39.24 21.95
C LEU A 152 69.78 -38.26 22.93
N LYS A 153 70.53 -37.74 23.91
CA LYS A 153 70.02 -36.72 24.84
C LYS A 153 69.65 -35.43 24.11
N ASP A 154 70.47 -34.98 23.17
CA ASP A 154 70.19 -33.78 22.37
C ASP A 154 68.98 -34.01 21.45
N GLN A 155 68.85 -35.19 20.83
CA GLN A 155 67.66 -35.56 20.06
C GLN A 155 66.38 -35.59 20.91
N ILE A 156 66.46 -36.08 22.15
CA ILE A 156 65.33 -36.07 23.07
C ILE A 156 64.95 -34.62 23.41
N GLN A 157 65.92 -33.75 23.69
CA GLN A 157 65.65 -32.32 23.94
C GLN A 157 65.02 -31.63 22.74
N ASP A 158 65.44 -31.94 21.51
CA ASP A 158 64.84 -31.42 20.28
C ASP A 158 63.40 -31.92 20.07
N VAL A 159 63.12 -33.18 20.41
CA VAL A 159 61.75 -33.74 20.37
C VAL A 159 60.88 -33.12 21.45
N GLU A 160 61.37 -32.98 22.67
CA GLU A 160 60.69 -32.30 23.77
C GLU A 160 60.42 -30.83 23.43
N GLY A 161 61.38 -30.14 22.83
CA GLY A 161 61.24 -28.76 22.35
C GLY A 161 60.13 -28.62 21.30
N ARG A 162 60.11 -29.50 20.29
CA ARG A 162 59.04 -29.54 19.28
C ARG A 162 57.68 -29.89 19.87
N TYR A 163 57.63 -30.83 20.81
CA TYR A 163 56.39 -31.19 21.51
C TYR A 163 55.83 -30.01 22.33
N MET A 164 56.69 -29.34 23.09
CA MET A 164 56.31 -28.17 23.89
C MET A 164 55.86 -27.00 23.01
N GLN A 165 56.50 -26.80 21.85
CA GLN A 165 56.08 -25.80 20.87
C GLN A 165 54.71 -26.14 20.28
N GLY A 166 54.48 -27.38 19.82
CA GLY A 166 53.18 -27.80 19.29
C GLY A 166 52.05 -27.70 20.33
N LEU A 167 52.35 -27.98 21.59
CA LEU A 167 51.40 -27.81 22.70
C LEU A 167 51.07 -26.34 22.96
N LYS A 168 52.05 -25.43 22.81
CA LYS A 168 51.84 -23.98 22.90
C LYS A 168 50.96 -23.47 21.76
N GLU A 169 51.25 -23.87 20.52
CA GLU A 169 50.47 -23.51 19.34
C GLU A 169 49.02 -24.02 19.43
N LEU A 170 48.81 -25.24 19.94
CA LEU A 170 47.47 -25.79 20.15
C LEU A 170 46.67 -24.99 21.21
N LYS A 171 47.33 -24.54 22.28
CA LYS A 171 46.71 -23.68 23.30
C LYS A 171 46.34 -22.31 22.75
N GLU A 172 47.23 -21.69 21.97
CA GLU A 172 46.97 -20.41 21.31
C GLU A 172 45.81 -20.53 20.31
N SER A 173 45.80 -21.59 19.51
CA SER A 173 44.70 -21.89 18.57
C SER A 173 43.37 -22.11 19.30
N LEU A 174 43.38 -22.85 20.41
CA LEU A 174 42.18 -23.04 21.24
C LEU A 174 41.65 -21.70 21.77
N SER A 175 42.53 -20.86 22.32
CA SER A 175 42.16 -19.52 22.82
C SER A 175 41.58 -18.65 21.70
N GLU A 176 42.16 -18.69 20.50
CA GLU A 176 41.67 -17.91 19.36
C GLU A 176 40.26 -18.35 18.93
N VAL A 177 40.01 -19.67 18.91
CA VAL A 177 38.68 -20.21 18.59
C VAL A 177 37.66 -19.86 19.68
N GLU A 178 38.04 -19.92 20.95
CA GLU A 178 37.18 -19.53 22.07
C GLU A 178 36.79 -18.04 22.01
N GLU A 179 37.72 -17.15 21.65
CA GLU A 179 37.40 -15.73 21.46
C GLU A 179 36.48 -15.50 20.26
N LYS A 180 36.71 -16.18 19.14
CA LYS A 180 35.84 -16.12 17.96
C LYS A 180 34.43 -16.59 18.31
N TYR A 181 34.31 -17.68 19.08
CA TYR A 181 33.03 -18.19 19.55
C TYR A 181 32.29 -17.18 20.44
N LYS A 182 32.99 -16.54 21.41
CA LYS A 182 32.40 -15.49 22.25
C LYS A 182 31.90 -14.30 21.42
N LYS A 183 32.69 -13.83 20.45
CA LYS A 183 32.29 -12.76 19.53
C LYS A 183 31.06 -13.15 18.70
N ALA A 184 31.03 -14.38 18.19
CA ALA A 184 29.88 -14.90 17.44
C ALA A 184 28.61 -14.98 18.31
N MET A 185 28.71 -15.40 19.58
CA MET A 185 27.55 -15.41 20.48
C MET A 185 26.99 -14.01 20.74
N VAL A 186 27.84 -13.02 21.00
CA VAL A 186 27.40 -11.62 21.19
C VAL A 186 26.73 -11.09 19.92
N SER A 187 27.33 -11.35 18.75
CA SER A 187 26.73 -10.96 17.46
C SER A 187 25.40 -11.66 17.22
N ASN A 188 25.26 -12.93 17.60
CA ASN A 188 24.01 -13.67 17.43
C ASN A 188 22.89 -13.09 18.31
N ALA A 189 23.18 -12.75 19.56
CA ALA A 189 22.23 -12.07 20.43
C ALA A 189 21.79 -10.69 19.89
N GLN A 190 22.73 -9.93 19.31
CA GLN A 190 22.40 -8.67 18.64
C GLN A 190 21.47 -8.87 17.44
N LEU A 191 21.77 -9.86 16.59
CA LEU A 191 20.94 -10.20 15.44
C LEU A 191 19.54 -10.68 15.84
N ASP A 192 19.41 -11.43 16.94
CA ASP A 192 18.10 -11.84 17.46
C ASP A 192 17.26 -10.63 17.91
N ASN A 193 17.89 -9.64 18.56
CA ASN A 193 17.23 -8.40 18.94
C ASN A 193 16.81 -7.57 17.71
N GLU A 194 17.69 -7.42 16.72
CA GLU A 194 17.37 -6.74 15.45
C GLU A 194 16.24 -7.45 14.69
N LYS A 195 16.29 -8.78 14.62
CA LYS A 195 15.24 -9.61 14.02
C LYS A 195 13.90 -9.37 14.70
N ASN A 196 13.86 -9.40 16.04
CA ASN A 196 12.64 -9.12 16.78
C ASN A 196 12.11 -7.72 16.46
N ASN A 197 12.96 -6.69 16.53
CA ASN A 197 12.61 -5.31 16.17
C ASN A 197 12.03 -5.20 14.75
N LEU A 198 12.64 -5.86 13.77
CA LEU A 198 12.13 -5.87 12.40
C LEU A 198 10.79 -6.59 12.27
N ILE A 199 10.57 -7.69 13.00
CA ILE A 199 9.27 -8.37 13.05
C ILE A 199 8.19 -7.41 13.56
N TYR A 200 8.47 -6.64 14.62
CA TYR A 200 7.53 -5.62 15.13
C TYR A 200 7.22 -4.53 14.11
N GLN A 201 8.24 -4.03 13.40
CA GLN A 201 8.05 -3.02 12.36
C GLN A 201 7.20 -3.56 11.21
N VAL A 202 7.49 -4.77 10.73
CA VAL A 202 6.73 -5.42 9.66
C VAL A 202 5.27 -5.58 10.06
N ASP A 203 5.00 -6.03 11.28
CA ASP A 203 3.62 -6.22 11.73
C ASP A 203 2.88 -4.90 11.85
N THR A 204 3.53 -3.84 12.36
CA THR A 204 2.95 -2.48 12.40
C THR A 204 2.66 -1.93 11.00
N LEU A 205 3.55 -2.19 10.03
CA LEU A 205 3.37 -1.73 8.66
C LEU A 205 2.24 -2.48 7.94
N LYS A 206 2.11 -3.80 8.12
CA LYS A 206 0.95 -4.56 7.61
C LYS A 206 -0.36 -3.98 8.12
N ASP A 207 -0.35 -3.65 9.40
CA ASP A 207 -1.44 -3.04 10.11
C ASP A 207 -1.86 -1.67 9.54
N VAL A 208 -0.90 -0.84 9.16
CA VAL A 208 -1.14 0.45 8.46
C VAL A 208 -1.65 0.21 7.03
N ILE A 209 -1.10 -0.78 6.32
CA ILE A 209 -1.54 -1.13 4.97
C ILE A 209 -3.01 -1.58 4.99
N GLU A 210 -3.38 -2.47 5.91
CA GLU A 210 -4.78 -2.92 6.05
C GLU A 210 -5.72 -1.74 6.34
N GLU A 211 -5.31 -0.78 7.19
CA GLU A 211 -6.10 0.43 7.46
C GLU A 211 -6.26 1.32 6.21
N GLN A 212 -5.19 1.49 5.42
CA GLN A 212 -5.24 2.24 4.17
C GLN A 212 -6.12 1.56 3.11
N GLU A 213 -6.07 0.23 3.00
CA GLU A 213 -6.94 -0.54 2.11
C GLU A 213 -8.41 -0.37 2.46
N GLU A 214 -8.73 -0.40 3.76
CA GLU A 214 -10.08 -0.18 4.25
C GLU A 214 -10.55 1.27 4.00
N GLN A 215 -9.69 2.28 4.20
CA GLN A 215 -10.00 3.68 3.85
C GLN A 215 -10.23 3.86 2.35
N MET A 216 -9.42 3.24 1.50
CA MET A 216 -9.62 3.26 0.04
C MET A 216 -10.99 2.65 -0.32
N ALA A 217 -11.35 1.52 0.28
CA ALA A 217 -12.66 0.89 0.04
C ALA A 217 -13.84 1.77 0.50
N GLU A 218 -13.69 2.53 1.59
CA GLU A 218 -14.68 3.53 2.02
C GLU A 218 -14.80 4.67 1.01
N PHE A 219 -13.68 5.25 0.53
CA PHE A 219 -13.71 6.30 -0.49
C PHE A 219 -14.34 5.83 -1.80
N TYR A 220 -14.09 4.59 -2.24
CA TYR A 220 -14.73 4.04 -3.43
C TYR A 220 -16.25 3.94 -3.28
N ARG A 221 -16.74 3.46 -2.12
CA ARG A 221 -18.18 3.40 -1.83
C ARG A 221 -18.81 4.79 -1.80
N GLU A 222 -18.20 5.75 -1.12
CA GLU A 222 -18.70 7.12 -1.04
C GLU A 222 -18.73 7.81 -2.42
N ASN A 223 -17.73 7.55 -3.26
CA ASN A 223 -17.70 8.07 -4.62
C ASN A 223 -18.81 7.45 -5.50
N GLU A 224 -19.10 6.16 -5.34
CA GLU A 224 -20.21 5.50 -6.03
C GLU A 224 -21.57 6.08 -5.60
N GLU A 225 -21.77 6.31 -4.31
CA GLU A 225 -22.98 6.95 -3.77
C GLU A 225 -23.14 8.38 -4.29
N ARG A 226 -22.07 9.19 -4.26
CA ARG A 226 -22.08 10.55 -4.84
C ARG A 226 -22.37 10.53 -6.34
N SER A 227 -21.83 9.56 -7.07
CA SER A 227 -22.11 9.40 -8.50
C SER A 227 -23.59 9.08 -8.76
N LYS A 228 -24.20 8.20 -7.94
CA LYS A 228 -25.64 7.90 -8.01
C LYS A 228 -26.49 9.13 -7.71
N GLU A 229 -26.16 9.91 -6.69
CA GLU A 229 -26.90 11.15 -6.37
C GLU A 229 -26.74 12.20 -7.47
N LEU A 230 -25.55 12.32 -8.08
CA LEU A 230 -25.33 13.20 -9.22
C LEU A 230 -26.25 12.84 -10.40
N GLU A 231 -26.36 11.56 -10.75
CA GLU A 231 -27.25 11.11 -11.83
C GLU A 231 -28.73 11.36 -11.50
N ARG A 232 -29.12 11.17 -10.23
CA ARG A 232 -30.48 11.50 -9.77
C ARG A 232 -30.78 12.99 -9.92
N GLN A 233 -29.83 13.86 -9.58
CA GLN A 233 -29.97 15.32 -9.74
C GLN A 233 -30.00 15.74 -11.21
N LYS A 234 -29.15 15.17 -12.07
CA LYS A 234 -29.20 15.41 -13.52
C LYS A 234 -30.57 15.07 -14.10
N HIS A 235 -31.13 13.92 -13.71
CA HIS A 235 -32.46 13.53 -14.13
C HIS A 235 -33.53 14.55 -13.70
N MET A 236 -33.48 15.00 -12.43
CA MET A 236 -34.39 16.03 -11.91
C MET A 236 -34.27 17.35 -12.69
N CYS A 237 -33.05 17.81 -12.95
CA CYS A 237 -32.80 19.02 -13.74
C CYS A 237 -33.36 18.89 -15.16
N SER A 238 -33.22 17.72 -15.80
CA SER A 238 -33.80 17.46 -17.12
C SER A 238 -35.32 17.56 -17.11
N VAL A 239 -35.99 16.99 -16.09
CA VAL A 239 -37.45 17.09 -15.94
C VAL A 239 -37.89 18.55 -15.75
N LEU A 240 -37.20 19.31 -14.90
CA LEU A 240 -37.50 20.72 -14.67
C LEU A 240 -37.25 21.58 -15.91
N GLN A 241 -36.21 21.27 -16.68
CA GLN A 241 -35.91 21.93 -17.95
C GLN A 241 -37.06 21.74 -18.95
N HIS A 242 -37.52 20.49 -19.15
CA HIS A 242 -38.69 20.21 -19.98
C HIS A 242 -39.93 20.98 -19.51
N LYS A 243 -40.17 21.05 -18.20
CA LYS A 243 -41.31 21.80 -17.66
C LYS A 243 -41.20 23.30 -17.91
N MET A 244 -40.00 23.87 -17.80
CA MET A 244 -39.76 25.27 -18.12
C MET A 244 -40.03 25.54 -19.60
N ASP A 245 -39.59 24.67 -20.50
CA ASP A 245 -39.77 24.85 -21.93
C ASP A 245 -41.26 24.76 -22.32
N GLU A 246 -42.02 23.81 -21.75
CA GLU A 246 -43.49 23.75 -21.92
C GLU A 246 -44.18 25.05 -21.46
N LEU A 247 -43.77 25.62 -20.33
CA LEU A 247 -44.35 26.87 -19.83
C LEU A 247 -43.98 28.07 -20.70
N LYS A 248 -42.75 28.11 -21.22
CA LYS A 248 -42.31 29.16 -22.16
C LYS A 248 -43.11 29.11 -23.46
N GLU A 249 -43.32 27.93 -24.04
CA GLU A 249 -44.15 27.76 -25.22
C GLU A 249 -45.61 28.20 -24.94
N GLY A 250 -46.15 27.84 -23.78
CA GLY A 250 -47.49 28.29 -23.37
C GLY A 250 -47.61 29.81 -23.23
N LEU A 251 -46.57 30.49 -22.75
CA LEU A 251 -46.52 31.97 -22.71
C LEU A 251 -46.42 32.57 -24.11
N GLN A 252 -45.56 32.02 -24.98
CA GLN A 252 -45.44 32.49 -26.36
C GLN A 252 -46.77 32.38 -27.12
N GLN A 253 -47.49 31.27 -26.97
CA GLN A 253 -48.81 31.09 -27.57
C GLN A 253 -49.82 32.14 -27.06
N ARG A 254 -49.77 32.49 -25.77
CA ARG A 254 -50.60 33.56 -25.21
C ARG A 254 -50.23 34.93 -25.78
N ASP A 255 -48.95 35.25 -25.82
CA ASP A 255 -48.46 36.54 -26.32
C ASP A 255 -48.81 36.71 -27.82
N GLU A 256 -48.69 35.65 -28.62
CA GLU A 256 -49.14 35.66 -30.02
C GLU A 256 -50.65 35.92 -30.16
N LEU A 257 -51.48 35.34 -29.30
CA LEU A 257 -52.92 35.56 -29.32
C LEU A 257 -53.27 37.00 -28.92
N ILE A 258 -52.59 37.54 -27.91
CA ILE A 258 -52.74 38.93 -27.46
C ILE A 258 -52.39 39.88 -28.62
N GLU A 259 -51.28 39.64 -29.30
CA GLU A 259 -50.83 40.44 -30.45
C GLU A 259 -51.81 40.34 -31.63
N LYS A 260 -52.23 39.12 -32.02
CA LYS A 260 -53.19 38.88 -33.11
C LYS A 260 -54.55 39.56 -32.89
N HIS A 261 -54.97 39.69 -31.63
CA HIS A 261 -56.23 40.34 -31.27
C HIS A 261 -56.08 41.82 -30.90
N GLY A 262 -54.88 42.40 -31.01
CA GLY A 262 -54.63 43.82 -30.77
C GLY A 262 -54.88 44.24 -29.32
N LEU A 263 -54.77 43.32 -28.37
CA LEU A 263 -54.96 43.59 -26.95
C LEU A 263 -53.67 44.21 -26.39
N ALA A 264 -53.68 45.50 -26.07
CA ALA A 264 -52.56 46.15 -25.40
C ALA A 264 -52.66 45.92 -23.89
N ILE A 265 -51.59 45.41 -23.26
CA ILE A 265 -51.45 45.43 -21.80
C ILE A 265 -51.26 46.91 -21.42
N VAL A 266 -52.35 47.54 -20.99
CA VAL A 266 -52.29 48.82 -20.29
C VAL A 266 -51.62 48.51 -18.96
N PRO A 267 -50.47 49.12 -18.63
CA PRO A 267 -49.91 49.00 -17.30
C PRO A 267 -50.99 49.53 -16.34
N ASP A 268 -51.47 48.69 -15.43
CA ASP A 268 -52.42 49.11 -14.40
C ASP A 268 -51.74 50.19 -13.54
N GLY A 269 -51.93 51.45 -13.94
CA GLY A 269 -51.92 52.55 -13.00
C GLY A 269 -53.09 52.32 -12.07
N THR A 270 -52.78 51.94 -10.83
CA THR A 270 -53.72 51.82 -9.70
C THR A 270 -54.88 52.82 -9.82
N PRO A 271 -56.13 52.38 -10.04
CA PRO A 271 -57.28 53.24 -9.85
C PRO A 271 -57.96 52.76 -8.57
N ASN A 272 -57.58 53.35 -7.44
CA ASN A 272 -58.54 53.44 -6.35
C ASN A 272 -59.69 54.30 -6.87
N GLY A 273 -60.86 53.66 -6.92
CA GLY A 273 -61.96 54.06 -7.77
C GLY A 273 -62.67 55.34 -7.35
N ASP A 274 -63.33 55.93 -8.34
CA ASP A 274 -64.76 56.15 -8.29
C ASP A 274 -65.29 56.19 -9.74
N VAL A 275 -66.61 56.11 -9.88
CA VAL A 275 -67.41 56.22 -11.12
C VAL A 275 -67.72 54.92 -11.86
N ASN A 276 -68.71 54.22 -11.31
CA ASN A 276 -69.90 53.63 -11.96
C ASN A 276 -69.95 53.59 -13.51
N PRO A 277 -70.26 52.41 -14.10
CA PRO A 277 -71.02 52.39 -15.36
C PRO A 277 -72.12 51.32 -15.41
N GLU A 278 -73.28 51.71 -15.96
CA GLU A 278 -74.39 50.87 -16.44
C GLU A 278 -75.09 51.65 -17.59
N PRO A 279 -75.74 51.02 -18.59
CA PRO A 279 -75.16 50.19 -19.65
C PRO A 279 -75.53 50.67 -21.09
N GLY A 280 -74.75 50.23 -22.09
CA GLY A 280 -75.18 49.83 -23.44
C GLY A 280 -75.68 50.89 -24.45
N VAL A 281 -74.90 51.14 -25.51
CA VAL A 281 -75.24 51.09 -26.95
C VAL A 281 -73.97 51.44 -27.74
N GLY A 282 -73.59 50.59 -28.71
CA GLY A 282 -72.63 50.82 -29.80
C GLY A 282 -71.47 51.78 -29.52
N ALA A 283 -70.28 51.22 -29.24
CA ALA A 283 -69.05 51.97 -29.00
C ALA A 283 -68.80 53.05 -30.08
N VAL A 284 -69.18 54.29 -29.80
CA VAL A 284 -68.67 55.47 -30.49
C VAL A 284 -67.27 55.69 -29.94
N ALA A 285 -66.29 55.02 -30.56
CA ALA A 285 -64.89 55.39 -30.35
C ALA A 285 -64.72 56.80 -30.91
N VAL A 286 -64.60 57.78 -30.01
CA VAL A 286 -64.23 59.15 -30.40
C VAL A 286 -62.79 59.08 -30.93
N PRO A 287 -62.55 59.34 -32.22
CA PRO A 287 -61.19 59.32 -32.75
C PRO A 287 -60.36 60.40 -32.02
N SER A 288 -59.08 60.08 -31.75
CA SER A 288 -58.10 61.09 -31.31
C SER A 288 -58.17 62.31 -32.25
N GLN A 289 -57.93 63.52 -31.72
CA GLN A 289 -57.84 64.75 -32.51
C GLN A 289 -56.93 64.57 -33.74
N GLU A 290 -55.87 63.79 -33.59
CA GLU A 290 -54.93 63.43 -34.66
C GLU A 290 -55.58 62.55 -35.74
N ALA A 291 -56.38 61.55 -35.33
CA ALA A 291 -57.08 60.66 -36.26
C ALA A 291 -58.19 61.39 -37.04
N ALA A 292 -58.86 62.36 -36.41
CA ALA A 292 -59.84 63.22 -37.07
C ALA A 292 -59.17 64.09 -38.15
N HIS A 293 -58.03 64.71 -37.83
CA HIS A 293 -57.29 65.57 -38.75
C HIS A 293 -56.71 64.78 -39.95
N VAL A 294 -56.21 63.56 -39.72
CA VAL A 294 -55.73 62.68 -40.82
C VAL A 294 -56.88 62.26 -41.74
N LEU A 295 -58.08 62.00 -41.20
CA LEU A 295 -59.26 61.69 -42.00
C LEU A 295 -59.81 62.90 -42.76
N GLU A 296 -59.62 64.12 -42.25
CA GLU A 296 -59.97 65.36 -42.94
C GLU A 296 -58.99 65.65 -44.09
N ALA A 297 -57.69 65.38 -43.88
CA ALA A 297 -56.66 65.49 -44.92
C ALA A 297 -56.83 64.50 -46.09
N ALA A 298 -57.50 63.37 -45.86
CA ALA A 298 -57.81 62.37 -46.89
C ALA A 298 -58.90 62.81 -47.90
N GLY A 299 -59.42 64.04 -47.77
CA GLY A 299 -60.42 64.67 -48.64
C GLY A 299 -61.87 64.31 -48.29
N ASP A 300 -62.82 64.88 -49.03
CA ASP A 300 -64.25 64.69 -48.76
C ASP A 300 -64.81 63.36 -49.28
N GLY A 301 -65.73 62.77 -48.50
CA GLY A 301 -66.45 61.54 -48.85
C GLY A 301 -66.82 60.69 -47.63
N PRO A 302 -67.63 59.62 -47.82
CA PRO A 302 -67.95 58.70 -46.74
C PRO A 302 -66.68 58.01 -46.20
N LEU A 303 -66.71 57.63 -44.92
CA LEU A 303 -65.54 57.19 -44.15
C LEU A 303 -64.79 56.03 -44.81
N ASP A 304 -65.52 55.11 -45.44
CA ASP A 304 -64.99 53.96 -46.18
C ASP A 304 -64.13 54.38 -47.40
N VAL A 305 -64.52 55.45 -48.09
CA VAL A 305 -63.77 56.01 -49.24
C VAL A 305 -62.48 56.69 -48.74
N ARG A 306 -62.56 57.45 -47.64
CA ARG A 306 -61.39 58.13 -47.05
C ARG A 306 -60.37 57.13 -46.48
N LEU A 307 -60.85 56.10 -45.79
CA LEU A 307 -60.01 55.00 -45.29
C LEU A 307 -59.36 54.21 -46.43
N ARG A 308 -60.07 53.95 -47.54
CA ARG A 308 -59.52 53.26 -48.71
C ARG A 308 -58.41 54.08 -49.39
N LYS A 309 -58.57 55.40 -49.48
CA LYS A 309 -57.52 56.30 -50.00
C LYS A 309 -56.28 56.28 -49.11
N LEU A 310 -56.44 56.47 -47.80
CA LEU A 310 -55.33 56.41 -46.84
C LEU A 310 -54.64 55.03 -46.84
N ALA A 311 -55.40 53.94 -46.98
CA ALA A 311 -54.85 52.61 -47.11
C ALA A 311 -54.04 52.44 -48.40
N GLY A 312 -54.53 52.96 -49.53
CA GLY A 312 -53.80 52.96 -50.81
C GLY A 312 -52.51 53.77 -50.74
N GLU A 313 -52.55 54.98 -50.18
CA GLU A 313 -51.36 55.82 -49.98
C GLU A 313 -50.35 55.16 -49.04
N LYS A 314 -50.83 54.51 -47.96
CA LYS A 314 -49.98 53.72 -47.06
C LYS A 314 -49.32 52.54 -47.80
N GLU A 315 -50.04 51.83 -48.64
CA GLU A 315 -49.49 50.73 -49.45
C GLU A 315 -48.46 51.22 -50.47
N GLU A 316 -48.70 52.35 -51.12
CA GLU A 316 -47.74 53.01 -52.02
C GLU A 316 -46.47 53.45 -51.29
N LEU A 317 -46.60 54.10 -50.13
CA LEU A 317 -45.47 54.48 -49.29
C LEU A 317 -44.71 53.26 -48.77
N LEU A 318 -45.39 52.19 -48.39
CA LEU A 318 -44.74 50.93 -48.01
C LEU A 318 -43.97 50.30 -49.18
N CYS A 319 -44.51 50.38 -50.40
CA CYS A 319 -43.80 49.92 -51.60
C CYS A 319 -42.58 50.79 -51.89
N GLN A 320 -42.67 52.12 -51.72
CA GLN A 320 -41.51 53.01 -51.80
C GLN A 320 -40.47 52.71 -50.73
N ILE A 321 -40.87 52.49 -49.48
CA ILE A 321 -39.94 52.12 -48.39
C ILE A 321 -39.25 50.80 -48.71
N LYS A 322 -39.97 49.78 -49.20
CA LYS A 322 -39.37 48.51 -49.61
C LYS A 322 -38.37 48.70 -50.76
N LYS A 323 -38.73 49.50 -51.76
CA LYS A 323 -37.84 49.82 -52.89
C LYS A 323 -36.59 50.59 -52.44
N LEU A 324 -36.75 51.60 -51.58
CA LEU A 324 -35.65 52.39 -51.03
C LEU A 324 -34.75 51.55 -50.11
N LYS A 325 -35.33 50.66 -49.29
CA LYS A 325 -34.54 49.70 -48.50
C LYS A 325 -33.74 48.76 -49.38
N LEU A 326 -34.35 48.20 -50.43
CA LEU A 326 -33.65 47.35 -51.39
C LEU A 326 -32.52 48.12 -52.09
N GLN A 327 -32.76 49.36 -52.51
CA GLN A 327 -31.74 50.22 -53.11
C GLN A 327 -30.62 50.56 -52.11
N LEU A 328 -30.95 50.84 -50.85
CA LEU A 328 -29.97 51.08 -49.79
C LEU A 328 -29.13 49.83 -49.51
N GLU A 329 -29.75 48.65 -49.55
CA GLU A 329 -29.10 47.37 -49.32
C GLU A 329 -28.24 46.96 -50.53
N GLU A 330 -28.69 47.23 -51.75
CA GLU A 330 -27.91 47.11 -52.99
C GLU A 330 -26.71 48.07 -52.99
N GLU A 331 -26.88 49.32 -52.59
CA GLU A 331 -25.76 50.27 -52.45
C GLU A 331 -24.80 49.84 -51.33
N ARG A 332 -25.30 49.42 -50.16
CA ARG A 332 -24.46 48.85 -49.09
C ARG A 332 -23.68 47.62 -49.56
N GLN A 333 -24.28 46.75 -50.37
CA GLN A 333 -23.60 45.58 -50.94
C GLN A 333 -22.59 45.95 -52.04
N LYS A 334 -22.85 47.01 -52.83
CA LYS A 334 -21.86 47.56 -53.78
C LYS A 334 -20.66 48.19 -53.04
N TYR A 335 -20.89 48.88 -51.93
CA TYR A 335 -19.82 49.41 -51.08
C TYR A 335 -19.06 48.30 -50.36
N ALA A 336 -19.73 47.27 -49.84
CA ALA A 336 -19.07 46.11 -49.21
C ALA A 336 -18.19 45.32 -50.19
N LYS A 337 -18.54 45.28 -51.50
CA LYS A 337 -17.69 44.68 -52.54
C LYS A 337 -16.54 45.57 -53.00
N ASN A 338 -16.59 46.88 -52.74
CA ASN A 338 -15.50 47.81 -53.04
C ASN A 338 -14.54 47.98 -51.85
N ASP A 339 -14.97 47.68 -50.63
CA ASP A 339 -14.18 47.81 -49.39
C ASP A 339 -13.24 46.61 -49.16
N ASP A 340 -13.57 45.42 -49.67
CA ASP A 340 -12.66 44.25 -49.66
C ASP A 340 -11.49 44.40 -50.67
N GLY A 341 -11.42 45.53 -51.38
CA GLY A 341 -10.37 45.88 -52.35
C GLY A 341 -9.75 47.27 -52.17
N SER A 342 -10.12 48.04 -51.15
CA SER A 342 -9.60 49.41 -50.96
C SER A 342 -9.20 49.70 -49.52
N ALA A 343 -8.29 48.86 -49.00
CA ALA A 343 -7.30 49.32 -48.04
C ALA A 343 -6.41 50.38 -48.73
N GLY A 344 -6.90 51.61 -48.84
CA GLY A 344 -6.15 52.65 -49.51
C GLY A 344 -6.95 53.89 -49.85
N ILE A 345 -6.88 54.85 -48.93
CA ILE A 345 -6.69 56.29 -49.18
C ILE A 345 -7.93 57.19 -48.94
N LEU A 346 -7.74 58.04 -47.92
CA LEU A 346 -8.42 59.32 -47.54
C LEU A 346 -9.69 59.20 -46.68
N GLY A 347 -9.74 59.66 -45.42
CA GLY A 347 -8.82 60.49 -44.65
C GLY A 347 -9.62 61.26 -43.61
N GLY A 348 -9.25 61.15 -42.33
CA GLY A 348 -9.81 61.98 -41.27
C GLY A 348 -9.80 61.34 -39.88
N LEU A 349 -8.69 61.55 -39.16
CA LEU A 349 -8.64 61.63 -37.69
C LEU A 349 -8.93 60.33 -36.91
N GLU A 350 -7.92 59.46 -36.69
CA GLU A 350 -7.73 58.67 -35.45
C GLU A 350 -6.50 57.72 -35.56
N ASN A 351 -5.28 58.27 -35.58
CA ASN A 351 -4.04 57.46 -35.66
C ASN A 351 -3.66 56.75 -34.34
N GLY A 352 -4.62 56.51 -33.42
CA GLY A 352 -4.34 55.94 -32.09
C GLY A 352 -5.17 54.72 -31.72
N SER A 353 -6.47 54.74 -31.99
CA SER A 353 -7.46 53.71 -31.61
C SER A 353 -7.38 52.45 -32.48
N ASP A 354 -7.19 52.63 -33.80
CA ASP A 354 -7.19 51.55 -34.78
C ASP A 354 -5.90 50.69 -34.71
N LEU A 355 -4.76 51.34 -34.41
CA LEU A 355 -3.48 50.66 -34.18
C LEU A 355 -3.54 49.76 -32.93
N GLN A 356 -4.21 50.25 -31.88
CA GLN A 356 -4.35 49.54 -30.60
C GLN A 356 -5.24 48.30 -30.72
N PHE A 357 -6.27 48.36 -31.56
CA PHE A 357 -7.12 47.21 -31.88
C PHE A 357 -6.35 46.13 -32.67
N ILE A 358 -5.53 46.54 -33.65
CA ILE A 358 -4.68 45.63 -34.43
C ILE A 358 -3.61 44.96 -33.55
N GLU A 359 -3.00 45.70 -32.64
CA GLU A 359 -2.04 45.15 -31.66
C GLU A 359 -2.69 44.14 -30.73
N MET A 360 -3.86 44.48 -30.17
CA MET A 360 -4.62 43.56 -29.31
C MET A 360 -5.05 42.29 -30.04
N GLN A 361 -5.45 42.39 -31.31
CA GLN A 361 -5.79 41.22 -32.13
C GLN A 361 -4.55 40.35 -32.44
N ARG A 362 -3.39 40.95 -32.67
CA ARG A 362 -2.12 40.22 -32.85
C ARG A 362 -1.70 39.51 -31.57
N ASP A 363 -1.83 40.15 -30.42
CA ASP A 363 -1.54 39.57 -29.11
C ASP A 363 -2.49 38.42 -28.77
N ALA A 364 -3.79 38.58 -29.03
CA ALA A 364 -4.77 37.50 -28.89
C ALA A 364 -4.41 36.30 -29.78
N ASN A 365 -4.05 36.54 -31.05
CA ASN A 365 -3.63 35.49 -31.97
C ASN A 365 -2.32 34.80 -31.57
N ARG A 366 -1.37 35.56 -31.00
CA ARG A 366 -0.13 35.02 -30.43
C ARG A 366 -0.45 34.12 -29.24
N GLN A 367 -1.28 34.57 -28.30
CA GLN A 367 -1.69 33.77 -27.14
C GLN A 367 -2.42 32.50 -27.57
N ILE A 368 -3.33 32.57 -28.55
CA ILE A 368 -4.00 31.39 -29.12
C ILE A 368 -2.98 30.40 -29.66
N SER A 369 -1.95 30.87 -30.37
CA SER A 369 -0.90 30.03 -30.92
C SER A 369 -0.05 29.36 -29.83
N GLU A 370 0.29 30.11 -28.78
CA GLU A 370 0.99 29.57 -27.60
C GLU A 370 0.16 28.50 -26.88
N TYR A 371 -1.14 28.72 -26.69
CA TYR A 371 -2.02 27.72 -26.07
C TYR A 371 -2.22 26.49 -26.96
N LYS A 372 -2.31 26.65 -28.28
CA LYS A 372 -2.35 25.51 -29.23
C LYS A 372 -1.08 24.67 -29.15
N PHE A 373 0.10 25.30 -29.05
CA PHE A 373 1.35 24.57 -28.89
C PHE A 373 1.42 23.82 -27.55
N LYS A 374 1.02 24.48 -26.45
CA LYS A 374 0.96 23.83 -25.13
C LYS A 374 -0.03 22.66 -25.11
N LEU A 375 -1.19 22.81 -25.74
CA LEU A 375 -2.18 21.74 -25.88
C LEU A 375 -1.60 20.56 -26.65
N SER A 376 -0.99 20.79 -27.82
CA SER A 376 -0.38 19.73 -28.62
C SER A 376 0.73 18.99 -27.87
N LYS A 377 1.53 19.71 -27.08
CA LYS A 377 2.55 19.09 -26.22
C LYS A 377 1.92 18.23 -25.12
N ALA A 378 0.88 18.71 -24.46
CA ALA A 378 0.16 17.95 -23.44
C ALA A 378 -0.51 16.70 -24.03
N GLU A 379 -1.08 16.77 -25.23
CA GLU A 379 -1.65 15.62 -25.94
C GLU A 379 -0.60 14.55 -26.26
N GLN A 380 0.61 14.97 -26.64
CA GLN A 380 1.74 14.05 -26.86
C GLN A 380 2.21 13.39 -25.55
N GLU A 381 2.25 14.14 -24.46
CA GLU A 381 2.60 13.64 -23.12
C GLU A 381 1.54 12.62 -22.63
N ILE A 382 0.25 12.90 -22.83
CA ILE A 382 -0.85 11.96 -22.53
C ILE A 382 -0.63 10.64 -23.27
N THR A 383 -0.40 10.69 -24.59
CA THR A 383 -0.17 9.50 -25.41
C THR A 383 1.01 8.65 -24.89
N THR A 384 2.07 9.33 -24.43
CA THR A 384 3.26 8.65 -23.87
C THR A 384 2.95 8.01 -22.52
N MET A 385 2.19 8.69 -21.67
CA MET A 385 1.76 8.16 -20.38
C MET A 385 0.81 6.96 -20.55
N GLU A 386 -0.11 7.00 -21.50
CA GLU A 386 -1.01 5.88 -21.82
C GLU A 386 -0.23 4.62 -22.24
N GLN A 387 0.81 4.76 -23.07
CA GLN A 387 1.68 3.64 -23.43
C GLN A 387 2.42 3.06 -22.22
N ASN A 388 2.90 3.93 -21.32
CA ASN A 388 3.54 3.51 -20.08
C ASN A 388 2.57 2.76 -19.15
N ILE A 389 1.33 3.25 -19.02
CA ILE A 389 0.25 2.60 -18.27
C ILE A 389 0.02 1.19 -18.81
N GLY A 390 -0.20 1.03 -20.13
CA GLY A 390 -0.42 -0.29 -20.73
C GLY A 390 0.74 -1.26 -20.51
N ARG A 391 2.00 -0.77 -20.53
CA ARG A 391 3.17 -1.60 -20.21
C ARG A 391 3.18 -2.06 -18.75
N LEU A 392 2.86 -1.15 -17.83
CA LEU A 392 2.80 -1.43 -16.38
C LEU A 392 1.65 -2.37 -16.04
N GLU A 393 0.46 -2.17 -16.61
CA GLU A 393 -0.69 -3.07 -16.47
C GLU A 393 -0.35 -4.49 -16.92
N GLY A 394 0.37 -4.62 -18.06
CA GLY A 394 0.87 -5.91 -18.52
C GLY A 394 1.89 -6.55 -17.56
N GLN A 395 2.73 -5.75 -16.88
CA GLN A 395 3.64 -6.26 -15.85
C GLN A 395 2.87 -6.74 -14.61
N VAL A 396 1.92 -5.95 -14.12
CA VAL A 396 1.07 -6.30 -12.97
C VAL A 396 0.34 -7.61 -13.23
N THR A 397 -0.24 -7.77 -14.41
CA THR A 397 -0.95 -9.00 -14.79
C THR A 397 -0.02 -10.23 -14.72
N ARG A 398 1.21 -10.11 -15.25
CA ARG A 398 2.19 -11.21 -15.20
C ARG A 398 2.64 -11.54 -13.78
N TYR A 399 2.91 -10.53 -12.95
CA TYR A 399 3.31 -10.74 -11.57
C TYR A 399 2.19 -11.35 -10.74
N LYS A 400 0.95 -10.96 -10.98
CA LYS A 400 -0.22 -11.57 -10.36
C LYS A 400 -0.33 -13.06 -10.69
N THR A 401 -0.27 -13.44 -11.97
CA THR A 401 -0.28 -14.86 -12.36
C THR A 401 0.89 -15.63 -11.77
N ALA A 402 2.08 -15.03 -11.72
CA ALA A 402 3.26 -15.68 -11.14
C ALA A 402 3.10 -15.90 -9.63
N ALA A 403 2.55 -14.94 -8.89
CA ALA A 403 2.27 -15.05 -7.46
C ALA A 403 1.21 -16.14 -7.17
N GLU A 404 0.10 -16.15 -7.92
CA GLU A 404 -0.94 -17.18 -7.80
C GLU A 404 -0.38 -18.60 -8.06
N ASN A 405 0.53 -18.73 -9.03
CA ASN A 405 1.18 -20.02 -9.30
C ASN A 405 2.16 -20.41 -8.18
N ALA A 406 2.91 -19.45 -7.63
CA ALA A 406 3.84 -19.72 -6.52
C ALA A 406 3.09 -20.16 -5.25
N GLU A 407 1.95 -19.54 -4.94
CA GLU A 407 1.09 -19.91 -3.81
C GLU A 407 0.58 -21.36 -3.95
N LYS A 408 0.12 -21.75 -5.14
CA LYS A 408 -0.30 -23.14 -5.42
C LYS A 408 0.84 -24.14 -5.17
N VAL A 409 2.04 -23.84 -5.67
CA VAL A 409 3.23 -24.70 -5.46
C VAL A 409 3.61 -24.78 -3.98
N GLU A 410 3.51 -23.67 -3.23
CA GLU A 410 3.79 -23.67 -1.79
C GLU A 410 2.82 -24.59 -1.04
N ASP A 411 1.53 -24.55 -1.38
CA ASP A 411 0.52 -25.40 -0.75
C ASP A 411 0.73 -26.89 -1.06
N GLU A 412 1.13 -27.23 -2.30
CA GLU A 412 1.53 -28.58 -2.69
C GLU A 412 2.73 -29.05 -1.87
N LEU A 413 3.79 -28.24 -1.75
CA LEU A 413 4.97 -28.56 -0.95
C LEU A 413 4.65 -28.72 0.54
N LYS A 414 3.74 -27.90 1.09
CA LYS A 414 3.25 -28.07 2.47
C LYS A 414 2.52 -29.41 2.64
N ALA A 415 1.70 -29.82 1.67
CA ALA A 415 1.02 -31.10 1.69
C ALA A 415 2.01 -32.28 1.62
N GLU A 416 2.99 -32.21 0.73
CA GLU A 416 4.07 -33.20 0.62
C GLU A 416 4.91 -33.30 1.89
N LYS A 417 5.31 -32.16 2.47
CA LYS A 417 6.03 -32.13 3.75
C LYS A 417 5.26 -32.87 4.84
N ARG A 418 3.95 -32.59 4.98
CA ARG A 418 3.10 -33.29 5.97
C ARG A 418 2.97 -34.78 5.70
N LYS A 419 2.99 -35.19 4.42
CA LYS A 419 2.97 -36.60 4.03
C LYS A 419 4.28 -37.29 4.41
N LEU A 420 5.42 -36.72 4.02
CA LEU A 420 6.75 -37.24 4.35
C LEU A 420 7.00 -37.28 5.86
N GLN A 421 6.51 -36.29 6.63
CA GLN A 421 6.60 -36.32 8.09
C GLN A 421 5.83 -37.49 8.70
N ARG A 422 4.64 -37.85 8.17
CA ARG A 422 3.88 -39.01 8.61
C ARG A 422 4.57 -40.32 8.26
N GLU A 423 5.12 -40.41 7.04
CA GLU A 423 5.90 -41.57 6.59
C GLU A 423 7.16 -41.77 7.43
N LEU A 424 7.90 -40.69 7.72
CA LEU A 424 9.07 -40.71 8.60
C LEU A 424 8.72 -41.23 9.99
N ARG A 425 7.65 -40.71 10.61
CA ARG A 425 7.19 -41.18 11.92
C ARG A 425 6.87 -42.67 11.90
N THR A 426 6.14 -43.11 10.88
CA THR A 426 5.80 -44.54 10.71
C THR A 426 7.04 -45.41 10.52
N ALA A 427 8.07 -44.92 9.82
CA ALA A 427 9.32 -45.63 9.63
C ALA A 427 10.15 -45.71 10.92
N LEU A 428 10.18 -44.64 11.71
CA LEU A 428 10.83 -44.62 13.03
C LEU A 428 10.17 -45.62 13.99
N ASP A 429 8.83 -45.61 14.06
CA ASP A 429 8.08 -46.56 14.91
C ASP A 429 8.44 -48.02 14.53
N LYS A 430 8.52 -48.35 13.23
CA LYS A 430 8.96 -49.67 12.75
C LYS A 430 10.40 -49.99 13.10
N MET A 431 11.29 -48.99 13.06
CA MET A 431 12.70 -49.18 13.41
C MET A 431 12.82 -49.51 14.90
N GLU A 432 12.10 -48.80 15.77
CA GLU A 432 12.05 -49.10 17.21
C GLU A 432 11.51 -50.51 17.48
N GLU A 433 10.45 -50.95 16.80
CA GLU A 433 9.95 -52.33 16.89
C GLU A 433 11.01 -53.37 16.50
N MET A 434 11.72 -53.13 15.40
CA MET A 434 12.80 -54.01 14.92
C MET A 434 14.00 -54.01 15.87
N GLU A 435 14.37 -52.88 16.45
CA GLU A 435 15.43 -52.79 17.46
C GLU A 435 15.08 -53.58 18.73
N MET A 436 13.82 -53.48 19.18
CA MET A 436 13.32 -54.26 20.31
C MET A 436 13.37 -55.77 20.03
N THR A 437 12.86 -56.20 18.86
CA THR A 437 12.93 -57.63 18.47
C THR A 437 14.36 -58.12 18.35
N ASN A 438 15.27 -57.33 17.77
CA ASN A 438 16.68 -57.68 17.67
C ASN A 438 17.33 -57.79 19.06
N SER A 439 17.05 -56.86 19.96
CA SER A 439 17.51 -56.93 21.36
C SER A 439 17.05 -58.22 22.06
N HIS A 440 15.80 -58.65 21.84
CA HIS A 440 15.31 -59.92 22.35
C HIS A 440 16.04 -61.14 21.75
N LEU A 441 16.30 -61.12 20.44
CA LEU A 441 17.03 -62.19 19.76
C LEU A 441 18.49 -62.28 20.23
N VAL A 442 19.17 -61.15 20.38
CA VAL A 442 20.54 -61.07 20.91
C VAL A 442 20.60 -61.68 22.31
N LYS A 443 19.71 -61.27 23.22
CA LYS A 443 19.62 -61.86 24.57
C LYS A 443 19.39 -63.37 24.55
N ARG A 444 18.56 -63.87 23.62
CA ARG A 444 18.31 -65.32 23.46
C ARG A 444 19.56 -66.05 22.95
N LEU A 445 20.28 -65.47 21.99
CA LEU A 445 21.53 -66.01 21.47
C LEU A 445 22.61 -66.05 22.55
N GLU A 446 22.75 -65.01 23.36
CA GLU A 446 23.67 -64.97 24.50
C GLU A 446 23.39 -66.08 25.51
N LYS A 447 22.11 -66.29 25.86
CA LYS A 447 21.70 -67.43 26.71
C LYS A 447 22.09 -68.78 26.11
N MET A 448 21.86 -68.98 24.81
CA MET A 448 22.25 -70.23 24.16
C MET A 448 23.78 -70.43 24.11
N LYS A 449 24.54 -69.36 23.86
CA LYS A 449 26.01 -69.38 23.92
C LYS A 449 26.49 -69.76 25.32
N ALA A 450 25.96 -69.11 26.35
CA ALA A 450 26.30 -69.41 27.74
C ALA A 450 26.00 -70.87 28.11
N ASN A 451 24.82 -71.39 27.73
CA ASN A 451 24.47 -72.79 27.93
C ASN A 451 25.43 -73.75 27.21
N ARG A 452 25.81 -73.45 25.97
CA ARG A 452 26.79 -74.26 25.22
C ARG A 452 28.15 -74.26 25.90
N THR A 453 28.63 -73.10 26.35
CA THR A 453 29.90 -73.00 27.07
C THR A 453 29.87 -73.78 28.38
N ALA A 454 28.75 -73.72 29.12
CA ALA A 454 28.56 -74.48 30.36
C ALA A 454 28.57 -76.00 30.12
N LEU A 455 27.92 -76.48 29.05
CA LEU A 455 27.94 -77.90 28.66
C LEU A 455 29.33 -78.37 28.25
N LEU A 456 30.07 -77.55 27.50
CA LEU A 456 31.45 -77.87 27.11
C LEU A 456 32.40 -77.92 28.30
N ALA A 457 32.15 -77.15 29.37
CA ALA A 457 32.95 -77.18 30.59
C ALA A 457 32.69 -78.42 31.48
N GLN A 458 31.64 -79.19 31.20
CA GLN A 458 31.28 -80.42 31.91
C GLN A 458 31.76 -81.71 31.22
N GLN A 459 32.33 -81.59 30.01
CA GLN A 459 33.00 -82.67 29.28
C GLN A 459 34.51 -82.58 29.51
#